data_AF-A0A2R6GKV6-F1
#
_entry.id   AF-A0A2R6GKV6-F1
#
_cell.length_a   1.000
_cell.length_b   1.000
_cell.length_c   1.000
_cell.angle_alpha   90.00
_cell.angle_beta   90.00
_cell.angle_gamma   90.00
#
_symmetry.space_group_name_H-M   'P 1'
#
loop_
_entity.id
_entity.type
_entity.pdbx_description
1 polymer ?
#
loop_
_entity_poly.entity_id
_entity_poly.type
_entity_poly.pdbx_seq_one_letter_code
_entity_poly.pdbx_strand_id
1 'polypeptide(L)'
;MTVPADPEFDSDVRRRIYEYVERNGASTPDEVLDAVRVEADSPGSKPARSGRTTRVRMNPRTFASHLSSLVNDGYVVEDDGKLRVGVESEAETVELDDGETATIRLARESDGDDVADVIREVTSERTYVVAESVAEALDDEPVVRHTNRRSRVVFVATLGEADP
;
A
#
# COMPACT_ATOMS: atom_id res chain seq x y z
N MET A 1 2.66 -9.56 17.26
CA MET A 1 2.86 -8.08 17.22
C MET A 1 4.32 -7.71 16.95
N THR A 2 4.69 -7.66 15.68
CA THR A 2 5.78 -6.82 15.14
C THR A 2 5.38 -6.52 13.71
N VAL A 3 4.92 -5.31 13.43
CA VAL A 3 5.10 -4.74 12.09
C VAL A 3 6.61 -4.53 11.99
N PRO A 4 7.34 -5.04 10.97
CA PRO A 4 8.74 -4.67 10.86
C PRO A 4 8.84 -3.15 10.84
N ALA A 5 9.53 -2.62 11.85
CA ALA A 5 9.90 -1.23 11.97
C ALA A 5 10.70 -0.88 10.71
N ASP A 6 10.29 0.19 10.02
CA ASP A 6 10.93 0.78 8.82
C ASP A 6 11.55 -0.25 7.85
N PRO A 7 10.90 -0.60 6.72
CA PRO A 7 11.44 -1.58 5.79
C PRO A 7 12.88 -1.20 5.37
N GLU A 8 13.83 -2.07 5.69
CA GLU A 8 15.24 -1.88 5.33
C GLU A 8 15.48 -2.41 3.92
N PHE A 9 15.94 -1.54 3.02
CA PHE A 9 16.19 -1.90 1.63
C PHE A 9 17.68 -1.84 1.31
N ASP A 10 18.27 -2.95 0.84
CA ASP A 10 19.65 -2.91 0.32
C ASP A 10 19.76 -2.27 -1.08
N SER A 11 18.67 -1.67 -1.59
CA SER A 11 18.65 -1.02 -2.90
C SER A 11 17.71 0.19 -2.91
N ASP A 12 18.24 1.32 -3.39
CA ASP A 12 17.49 2.55 -3.66
C ASP A 12 16.32 2.35 -4.63
N VAL A 13 16.40 1.34 -5.50
CA VAL A 13 15.34 0.97 -6.43
C VAL A 13 14.21 0.28 -5.69
N ARG A 14 14.53 -0.73 -4.87
CA ARG A 14 13.53 -1.48 -4.10
C ARG A 14 12.74 -0.54 -3.18
N ARG A 15 13.45 0.35 -2.49
CA ARG A 15 12.83 1.41 -1.68
C ARG A 15 11.85 2.25 -2.49
N ARG A 16 12.24 2.72 -3.68
CA ARG A 16 11.36 3.54 -4.54
C ARG A 16 10.14 2.79 -5.07
N ILE A 17 10.29 1.51 -5.40
CA ILE A 17 9.17 0.66 -5.81
C ILE A 17 8.18 0.54 -4.66
N TYR A 18 8.66 0.20 -3.47
CA TYR A 18 7.83 0.11 -2.27
C TYR A 18 7.13 1.45 -1.94
N GLU A 19 7.87 2.55 -1.87
CA GLU A 19 7.33 3.89 -1.59
C GLU A 19 6.29 4.32 -2.64
N TYR A 20 6.45 3.90 -3.90
CA TYR A 20 5.46 4.18 -4.93
C TYR A 20 4.16 3.42 -4.66
N VAL A 21 4.24 2.12 -4.38
CA VAL A 21 3.05 1.30 -4.08
C VAL A 21 2.39 1.75 -2.77
N GLU A 22 3.17 2.09 -1.75
CA GLU A 22 2.67 2.65 -0.49
C GLU A 22 1.94 3.99 -0.67
N ARG A 23 2.44 4.86 -1.56
CA ARG A 23 1.86 6.18 -1.79
C ARG A 23 0.61 6.14 -2.68
N ASN A 24 0.60 5.25 -3.68
CA ASN A 24 -0.44 5.23 -4.71
C ASN A 24 -1.42 4.07 -4.54
N GLY A 25 -1.20 3.18 -3.57
CA GLY A 25 -2.01 1.98 -3.41
C GLY A 25 -1.82 0.98 -4.55
N ALA A 26 -2.87 0.19 -4.79
CA ALA A 26 -2.91 -0.93 -5.74
C ALA A 26 -2.53 -0.47 -7.14
N SER A 27 -1.30 -0.77 -7.55
CA SER A 27 -0.70 -0.29 -8.80
C SER A 27 -0.28 -1.46 -9.67
N THR A 28 -0.51 -1.40 -10.97
CA THR A 28 -0.02 -2.44 -11.88
C THR A 28 1.51 -2.38 -12.02
N PRO A 29 2.20 -3.51 -12.30
CA PRO A 29 3.65 -3.51 -12.52
C PRO A 29 4.11 -2.52 -13.61
N ASP A 30 3.31 -2.32 -14.66
CA ASP A 30 3.61 -1.37 -15.74
C ASP A 30 3.55 0.09 -15.27
N GLU A 31 2.57 0.46 -14.44
CA GLU A 31 2.47 1.80 -13.84
C GLU A 31 3.68 2.09 -12.96
N VAL A 32 4.06 1.14 -12.10
CA VAL A 32 5.25 1.28 -11.25
C VAL A 32 6.53 1.38 -12.10
N LEU A 33 6.67 0.57 -13.15
CA LEU A 33 7.82 0.60 -14.06
C LEU A 33 7.94 1.92 -14.82
N ASP A 34 6.83 2.56 -15.19
CA ASP A 34 6.87 3.88 -15.83
C ASP A 34 7.15 5.01 -14.84
N ALA A 35 6.59 4.93 -13.63
CA ALA A 35 6.75 5.98 -12.64
C ALA A 35 8.13 5.96 -11.93
N VAL A 36 8.67 4.77 -11.66
CA VAL A 36 9.94 4.63 -10.92
C VAL A 36 11.13 4.87 -11.84
N ARG A 37 11.74 6.05 -11.68
CA ARG A 37 12.96 6.44 -12.41
C ARG A 37 14.21 6.16 -11.59
N VAL A 38 15.24 5.65 -12.25
CA VAL A 38 16.56 5.39 -11.66
C VAL A 38 17.60 6.33 -12.19
N GLU A 39 18.67 6.53 -11.43
CA GLU A 39 19.82 7.27 -11.93
C GLU A 39 20.42 6.51 -13.11
N ALA A 40 20.70 7.22 -14.21
CA ALA A 40 21.41 6.61 -15.32
C ALA A 40 22.82 6.26 -14.84
N ASP A 41 23.11 4.96 -14.70
CA ASP A 41 24.48 4.46 -14.71
C ASP A 41 25.12 4.99 -15.98
N SER A 42 25.95 6.02 -15.86
CA SER A 42 26.74 6.52 -16.98
C SER A 42 27.92 5.56 -17.12
N PRO A 43 27.91 4.59 -18.05
CA PRO A 43 28.98 3.63 -18.17
C PRO A 43 30.09 4.35 -18.93
N GLY A 44 31.04 4.92 -18.19
CA GLY A 44 32.28 5.44 -18.72
C GLY A 44 32.17 6.66 -19.63
N SER A 45 32.38 7.85 -19.07
CA SER A 45 33.35 8.84 -19.58
C SER A 45 33.27 10.09 -18.71
N LYS A 46 34.44 10.69 -18.44
CA LYS A 46 34.71 11.83 -17.54
C LYS A 46 33.51 12.77 -17.33
N PRO A 47 33.25 13.21 -16.09
CA PRO A 47 32.14 14.10 -15.82
C PRO A 47 32.30 15.37 -16.66
N ALA A 48 31.37 15.59 -17.58
CA ALA A 48 31.13 16.93 -18.10
C ALA A 48 30.80 17.81 -16.88
N ARG A 49 31.43 18.97 -16.80
CA ARG A 49 31.20 20.00 -15.77
C ARG A 49 29.71 20.43 -15.77
N SER A 50 28.84 19.67 -15.12
CA SER A 50 27.56 20.09 -14.55
C SER A 50 26.95 18.86 -13.87
N GLY A 51 26.96 18.83 -12.55
CA GLY A 51 26.49 17.69 -11.74
C GLY A 51 24.97 17.54 -11.76
N ARG A 52 24.40 17.15 -12.90
CA ARG A 52 22.97 16.84 -13.03
C ARG A 52 22.79 15.38 -13.41
N THR A 53 22.58 14.54 -12.40
CA THR A 53 22.21 13.14 -12.60
C THR A 53 20.90 13.08 -13.39
N THR A 54 20.93 12.44 -14.55
CA THR A 54 19.72 12.25 -15.37
C THR A 54 19.03 10.98 -14.90
N ARG A 55 17.74 11.08 -14.56
CA ARG A 55 16.93 9.91 -14.22
C ARG A 55 16.29 9.34 -15.47
N VAL A 56 16.39 8.02 -15.63
CA VAL A 56 15.90 7.29 -16.81
C VAL A 56 14.90 6.21 -16.39
N ARG A 57 14.10 5.75 -17.36
CA ARG A 57 13.27 4.56 -17.16
C ARG A 57 14.17 3.35 -16.90
N MET A 58 13.80 2.54 -15.92
CA MET A 58 14.46 1.27 -15.66
C MET A 58 14.21 0.28 -16.81
N ASN A 59 15.15 -0.64 -17.04
CA ASN A 59 14.92 -1.78 -17.92
C ASN A 59 13.87 -2.74 -17.30
N PRO A 60 12.85 -3.20 -18.05
CA PRO A 60 11.81 -4.08 -17.52
C PRO A 60 12.32 -5.34 -16.84
N ARG A 61 13.41 -5.94 -17.33
CA ARG A 61 13.99 -7.17 -16.75
C ARG A 61 14.64 -6.90 -15.38
N THR A 62 15.31 -5.77 -15.24
CA THR A 62 15.89 -5.33 -13.96
C THR A 62 14.78 -5.00 -12.96
N PHE A 63 13.72 -4.33 -13.42
CA PHE A 63 12.54 -4.06 -12.60
C PHE A 63 11.90 -5.34 -12.09
N ALA A 64 11.65 -6.31 -12.97
CA ALA A 64 11.08 -7.60 -12.59
C ALA A 64 11.93 -8.30 -11.52
N SER A 65 13.27 -8.24 -11.62
CA SER A 65 14.15 -8.81 -10.59
C SER A 65 13.99 -8.14 -9.23
N HIS A 66 13.93 -6.80 -9.20
CA HIS A 66 13.73 -6.06 -7.93
C HIS A 66 12.34 -6.31 -7.35
N LEU A 67 11.32 -6.38 -8.20
CA LEU A 67 9.95 -6.68 -7.80
C LEU A 67 9.85 -8.09 -7.21
N SER A 68 10.43 -9.10 -7.86
CA SER A 68 10.44 -10.47 -7.34
C SER A 68 11.12 -10.56 -5.98
N SER A 69 12.19 -9.79 -5.73
CA SER A 69 12.78 -9.71 -4.39
C SER A 69 11.81 -9.10 -3.38
N LEU A 70 11.16 -7.97 -3.69
CA LEU A 70 10.18 -7.36 -2.80
C LEU A 70 9.00 -8.29 -2.47
N VAL A 71 8.55 -9.07 -3.45
CA VAL A 71 7.49 -10.08 -3.26
C VAL A 71 7.97 -11.22 -2.37
N ASN A 72 9.16 -11.76 -2.64
CA ASN A 72 9.75 -12.82 -1.83
C ASN A 72 10.01 -12.38 -0.39
N ASP A 73 10.40 -11.12 -0.20
CA ASP A 73 10.71 -10.53 1.09
C ASP A 73 9.42 -10.08 1.84
N GLY A 74 8.25 -10.22 1.22
CA GLY A 74 6.95 -9.91 1.84
C GLY A 74 6.62 -8.42 1.93
N TYR A 75 7.44 -7.54 1.36
CA TYR A 75 7.21 -6.08 1.36
C TYR A 75 6.14 -5.65 0.37
N VAL A 76 5.93 -6.41 -0.69
CA VAL A 76 4.91 -6.19 -1.71
C VAL A 76 4.20 -7.52 -1.97
N VAL A 77 2.89 -7.48 -2.17
CA VAL A 77 2.10 -8.65 -2.57
C VAL A 77 1.46 -8.35 -3.92
N GLU A 78 1.44 -9.34 -4.80
CA GLU A 78 0.68 -9.27 -6.05
C GLU A 78 -0.68 -9.94 -5.83
N ASP A 79 -1.75 -9.20 -6.09
CA ASP A 79 -3.11 -9.70 -6.04
C ASP A 79 -3.96 -8.99 -7.11
N ASP A 80 -4.76 -9.75 -7.85
CA ASP A 80 -5.51 -9.28 -9.02
C ASP A 80 -4.66 -8.51 -10.06
N GLY A 81 -3.41 -8.96 -10.28
CA GLY A 81 -2.47 -8.33 -11.21
C GLY A 81 -1.98 -6.93 -10.78
N LYS A 82 -2.26 -6.53 -9.54
CA LYS A 82 -1.81 -5.28 -8.93
C LYS A 82 -0.86 -5.55 -7.77
N LEU A 83 0.10 -4.66 -7.61
CA LEU A 83 1.05 -4.62 -6.51
C LEU A 83 0.46 -3.83 -5.34
N ARG A 84 0.54 -4.40 -4.15
CA ARG A 84 0.10 -3.78 -2.89
C ARG A 84 1.20 -3.92 -1.84
N VAL A 85 1.23 -3.04 -0.85
CA VAL A 85 2.15 -3.20 0.28
C VAL A 85 1.82 -4.49 1.02
N GLY A 86 2.82 -5.34 1.21
CA GLY A 86 2.68 -6.52 2.03
C GLY A 86 2.62 -6.09 3.50
N VAL A 87 1.46 -6.29 4.11
CA VAL A 87 1.31 -6.09 5.55
C VAL A 87 1.01 -7.45 6.17
N GLU A 88 1.94 -7.96 6.97
CA GLU A 88 1.66 -9.08 7.86
C GLU A 88 0.56 -8.64 8.84
N SER A 89 -0.68 -9.03 8.55
CA SER A 89 -1.82 -8.76 9.40
C SER A 89 -2.31 -10.09 9.94
N GLU A 90 -2.00 -10.38 11.20
CA GLU A 90 -2.68 -11.45 11.92
C GLU A 90 -4.15 -10.99 12.08
N ALA A 91 -5.08 -11.73 11.49
CA ALA A 91 -6.50 -11.52 11.73
C ALA A 91 -6.83 -12.08 13.12
N GLU A 92 -7.51 -11.30 13.95
CA GLU A 92 -7.98 -11.71 15.26
C GLU A 92 -9.49 -11.92 15.23
N THR A 93 -9.95 -13.10 15.64
CA THR A 93 -11.37 -13.38 15.79
C THR A 93 -11.80 -13.11 17.22
N VAL A 94 -12.82 -12.28 17.40
CA VAL A 94 -13.41 -11.93 18.70
C VAL A 94 -14.87 -12.37 18.75
N GLU A 95 -15.32 -12.80 19.92
CA GLU A 95 -16.74 -13.09 20.18
C GLU A 95 -17.43 -11.81 20.66
N LEU A 96 -18.60 -11.52 20.09
CA LEU A 96 -19.45 -10.38 20.44
C LEU A 96 -20.46 -10.77 21.54
N ASP A 97 -21.04 -9.77 22.21
CA ASP A 97 -22.00 -9.98 23.31
C ASP A 97 -23.26 -10.77 22.90
N ASP A 98 -23.63 -10.74 21.62
CA ASP A 98 -24.78 -11.45 21.06
C ASP A 98 -24.46 -12.90 20.59
N GLY A 99 -23.22 -13.37 20.79
CA GLY A 99 -22.76 -14.70 20.40
C GLY A 99 -22.32 -14.83 18.94
N GLU A 100 -22.29 -13.72 18.21
CA GLU A 100 -21.68 -13.63 16.87
C GLU A 100 -20.16 -13.49 16.95
N THR A 101 -19.45 -13.87 15.90
CA THR A 101 -18.00 -13.69 15.79
C THR A 101 -17.68 -12.61 14.76
N ALA A 102 -16.70 -11.77 15.11
CA ALA A 102 -16.13 -10.79 14.20
C ALA A 102 -14.66 -11.10 13.98
N THR A 103 -14.23 -11.05 12.72
CA THR A 103 -12.82 -11.11 12.36
C THR A 103 -12.30 -9.69 12.16
N ILE A 104 -11.40 -9.26 13.04
CA ILE A 104 -10.72 -7.97 12.99
C ILE A 104 -9.40 -8.17 12.29
N ARG A 105 -9.17 -7.41 11.22
CA ARG A 105 -7.89 -7.37 10.51
C ARG A 105 -7.58 -5.95 10.08
N LEU A 106 -6.33 -5.72 9.68
CA LEU A 106 -6.01 -4.49 8.97
C LEU A 106 -6.86 -4.40 7.69
N ALA A 107 -7.34 -3.20 7.40
CA ALA A 107 -8.06 -2.93 6.18
C ALA A 107 -7.13 -3.18 4.97
N ARG A 108 -7.64 -3.93 4.01
CA ARG A 108 -7.08 -4.11 2.67
C ARG A 108 -7.67 -3.02 1.79
N GLU A 109 -7.02 -2.73 0.66
CA GLU A 109 -7.56 -1.74 -0.28
C GLU A 109 -8.89 -2.17 -0.92
N SER A 110 -9.12 -3.48 -1.02
CA SER A 110 -10.43 -4.02 -1.42
C SER A 110 -11.56 -3.64 -0.47
N ASP A 111 -11.25 -3.32 0.79
CA ASP A 111 -12.26 -2.90 1.76
C ASP A 111 -12.57 -1.40 1.67
N GLY A 112 -11.85 -0.65 0.82
CA GLY A 112 -11.98 0.81 0.74
C GLY A 112 -13.39 1.25 0.38
N ASP A 113 -13.94 0.69 -0.70
CA ASP A 113 -15.32 0.95 -1.14
C ASP A 113 -16.35 0.52 -0.08
N ASP A 114 -16.19 -0.69 0.48
CA ASP A 114 -17.10 -1.22 1.52
C ASP A 114 -17.10 -0.34 2.78
N VAL A 115 -15.92 0.11 3.23
CA VAL A 115 -15.79 1.02 4.39
C VAL A 115 -16.40 2.37 4.08
N ALA A 116 -16.17 2.92 2.88
CA ALA A 116 -16.76 4.20 2.47
C ALA A 116 -18.29 4.12 2.45
N ASP A 117 -18.85 3.01 1.94
CA ASP A 117 -20.30 2.79 1.90
C ASP A 117 -20.91 2.62 3.29
N VAL A 118 -20.27 1.86 4.20
CA VAL A 118 -20.72 1.76 5.60
C VAL A 118 -20.71 3.14 6.28
N ILE A 119 -19.66 3.94 6.07
CA ILE A 119 -19.60 5.31 6.62
C ILE A 119 -20.75 6.14 6.08
N ARG A 120 -20.98 6.13 4.76
CA ARG A 120 -22.08 6.86 4.11
C ARG A 120 -23.44 6.44 4.67
N GLU A 121 -23.68 5.15 4.84
CA GLU A 121 -24.91 4.60 5.43
C GLU A 121 -25.15 5.17 6.84
N VAL A 122 -24.18 5.03 7.74
CA VAL A 122 -24.30 5.50 9.13
C VAL A 122 -24.45 7.03 9.21
N THR A 123 -23.82 7.78 8.30
CA THR A 123 -23.98 9.24 8.22
C THR A 123 -25.28 9.68 7.55
N SER A 124 -25.89 8.85 6.70
CA SER A 124 -27.19 9.18 6.11
C SER A 124 -28.28 9.21 7.18
N GLU A 125 -28.13 8.42 8.24
CA GLU A 125 -29.07 8.31 9.35
C GLU A 125 -28.81 9.32 10.49
N ARG A 126 -27.69 10.05 10.48
CA ARG A 126 -27.32 11.02 11.53
C ARG A 126 -26.58 12.23 10.98
N THR A 127 -26.87 13.44 11.49
CA THR A 127 -26.17 14.68 11.07
C THR A 127 -24.71 14.73 11.58
N TYR A 128 -23.84 13.88 11.03
CA TYR A 128 -22.42 13.78 11.36
C TYR A 128 -21.57 14.20 10.16
N VAL A 129 -21.52 15.52 9.93
CA VAL A 129 -20.84 16.16 8.78
C VAL A 129 -19.35 15.78 8.66
N VAL A 130 -18.69 15.41 9.76
CA VAL A 130 -17.26 15.03 9.76
C VAL A 130 -17.01 13.66 9.13
N ALA A 131 -17.97 12.72 9.24
CA ALA A 131 -17.79 11.36 8.75
C ALA A 131 -18.02 11.24 7.24
N GLU A 132 -18.86 12.09 6.64
CA GLU A 132 -19.02 12.20 5.18
C GLU A 132 -17.69 12.57 4.51
N SER A 133 -16.98 13.57 5.04
CA SER A 133 -15.64 13.96 4.55
C SER A 133 -14.57 12.90 4.76
N VAL A 134 -14.77 11.95 5.68
CA VAL A 134 -13.86 10.82 5.91
C VAL A 134 -14.07 9.72 4.87
N ALA A 135 -15.30 9.53 4.40
CA ALA A 135 -15.64 8.62 3.30
C ALA A 135 -15.09 9.14 1.98
N GLU A 136 -15.32 10.42 1.64
CA GLU A 136 -14.74 11.02 0.42
C GLU A 136 -13.20 10.90 0.39
N ALA A 137 -12.54 11.06 1.54
CA ALA A 137 -11.09 10.88 1.63
C ALA A 137 -10.61 9.41 1.46
N LEU A 138 -11.48 8.41 1.60
CA LEU A 138 -11.16 7.00 1.35
C LEU A 138 -11.37 6.60 -0.11
N ASP A 139 -12.31 7.24 -0.82
CA ASP A 139 -12.48 7.04 -2.27
C ASP A 139 -11.24 7.52 -3.06
N ASP A 140 -10.58 8.60 -2.61
CA ASP A 140 -9.47 9.24 -3.32
C ASP A 140 -8.06 8.83 -2.85
N GLU A 141 -7.92 8.21 -1.67
CA GLU A 141 -6.60 7.88 -1.07
C GLU A 141 -6.51 6.42 -0.57
N PRO A 142 -5.34 5.76 -0.69
CA PRO A 142 -5.17 4.36 -0.30
C PRO A 142 -5.39 4.16 1.20
N VAL A 143 -6.06 3.04 1.54
CA VAL A 143 -6.50 2.69 2.90
C VAL A 143 -5.32 2.42 3.85
N VAL A 144 -4.18 1.99 3.32
CA VAL A 144 -2.94 1.76 4.06
C VAL A 144 -1.84 2.68 3.55
N ARG A 145 -1.32 3.53 4.43
CA ARG A 145 -0.20 4.44 4.12
C ARG A 145 0.74 4.54 5.32
N HIS A 146 1.97 4.03 5.17
CA HIS A 146 3.02 4.29 6.14
C HIS A 146 3.70 5.62 5.79
N THR A 147 3.77 6.56 6.72
CA THR A 147 4.57 7.78 6.58
C THR A 147 4.88 8.34 7.96
N ASN A 148 6.10 8.83 8.16
CA ASN A 148 6.64 9.44 9.38
C ASN A 148 5.87 10.68 9.94
N ARG A 149 4.68 11.04 9.44
CA ARG A 149 3.97 12.26 9.86
C ARG A 149 2.46 12.21 10.11
N ARG A 150 1.70 11.22 9.63
CA ARG A 150 0.31 10.93 10.07
C ARG A 150 -0.06 9.56 9.54
N SER A 151 0.06 8.54 10.38
CA SER A 151 -0.43 7.20 10.08
C SER A 151 -1.94 7.18 10.29
N ARG A 152 -2.71 6.87 9.24
CA ARG A 152 -4.11 6.47 9.39
C ARG A 152 -4.14 4.97 9.18
N VAL A 153 -4.23 4.24 10.29
CA VAL A 153 -4.37 2.79 10.29
C VAL A 153 -5.87 2.52 10.35
N VAL A 154 -6.41 1.88 9.32
CA VAL A 154 -7.82 1.47 9.28
C VAL A 154 -7.87 -0.03 9.57
N PHE A 155 -8.73 -0.44 10.49
CA PHE A 155 -9.05 -1.84 10.74
C PHE A 155 -10.46 -2.10 10.27
N VAL A 156 -10.70 -3.28 9.71
CA VAL A 156 -12.02 -3.75 9.31
C VAL A 156 -12.40 -4.92 10.20
N ALA A 157 -13.63 -4.89 10.70
CA ALA A 157 -14.27 -5.99 11.38
C ALA A 157 -15.38 -6.53 10.47
N THR A 158 -15.24 -7.75 10.00
CA THR A 158 -16.30 -8.44 9.23
C THR A 158 -17.02 -9.42 10.14
N LEU A 159 -18.35 -9.44 10.07
CA LEU A 159 -19.19 -10.43 10.75
C LEU A 159 -19.21 -11.72 9.93
N GLY A 160 -19.01 -12.86 10.59
CA GLY A 160 -18.98 -14.20 9.96
C GLY A 160 -17.58 -14.78 9.72
N GLU A 161 -17.53 -16.07 9.39
CA GLU A 161 -16.27 -16.82 9.17
C GLU A 161 -15.51 -16.27 7.95
N ALA A 162 -14.22 -15.95 8.13
CA ALA A 162 -13.33 -15.54 7.05
C ALA A 162 -13.36 -16.57 5.90
N ASP A 163 -13.62 -16.10 4.67
CA ASP A 163 -13.47 -16.93 3.46
C ASP A 163 -12.02 -17.50 3.43
N PRO A 164 -11.85 -18.81 3.20
CA PRO A 164 -10.58 -19.53 3.37
C PRO A 164 -9.42 -19.04 2.48
#